data_AF-A0A846ESW7-F1
#
_entry.id   AF-A0A846ESW7-F1
#
_cell.length_a   1.000
_cell.length_b   1.000
_cell.length_c   1.000
_cell.angle_alpha   90.00
_cell.angle_beta   90.00
_cell.angle_gamma   90.00
#
_symmetry.space_group_name_H-M   'P 1'
#
loop_
_entity.id
_entity.type
_entity.pdbx_description
1 polymer ?
#
loop_
_entity_poly.entity_id
_entity_poly.type
_entity_poly.pdbx_seq_one_letter_code
_entity_poly.pdbx_strand_id
1 'polypeptide(L)'
;MKLTNDNSNPSKSYYQAEKLDLYSWFQVTQIDYEKLIEEYSFNNLFKGFAKNKLKLLDIGCGTAKFPSLLDKKLEGDIHISADLLDISEYCLQVAQKQFDSCQHFSINKTYLSGTENLQQLVEKTNSYDIIIFFVGLIPHRLHGVQNYLG
;
A
#
# COMPACT_ATOMS: atom_id res chain seq x y z
N MET A 1 -24.05 -16.59 28.69
CA MET A 1 -23.69 -16.19 27.31
C MET A 1 -22.26 -15.68 27.34
N LYS A 2 -21.33 -16.41 26.70
CA LYS A 2 -19.91 -16.08 26.66
C LYS A 2 -19.67 -15.34 25.35
N LEU A 3 -19.39 -14.04 25.41
CA LEU A 3 -18.90 -13.27 24.27
C LEU A 3 -17.43 -13.66 24.07
N THR A 4 -17.17 -14.56 23.15
CA THR A 4 -15.81 -14.84 22.67
C THR A 4 -15.40 -13.69 21.75
N ASN A 5 -14.68 -12.72 22.32
CA ASN A 5 -13.89 -11.75 21.57
C ASN A 5 -12.72 -12.48 20.92
N ASP A 6 -12.95 -13.11 19.78
CA ASP A 6 -11.86 -13.54 18.87
C ASP A 6 -11.32 -12.30 18.14
N ASN A 7 -10.50 -11.53 18.86
CA ASN A 7 -9.77 -10.39 18.31
C ASN A 7 -8.26 -10.69 18.26
N SER A 8 -7.92 -11.87 17.75
CA SER A 8 -6.56 -12.42 17.72
C SER A 8 -5.73 -12.01 16.50
N ASN A 9 -6.15 -10.99 15.73
CA ASN A 9 -5.32 -10.45 14.65
C ASN A 9 -4.66 -9.13 15.09
N PRO A 10 -3.46 -9.17 15.69
CA PRO A 10 -2.79 -7.98 16.22
C PRO A 10 -2.59 -6.90 15.17
N SER A 11 -2.45 -7.28 13.89
CA SER A 11 -2.34 -6.38 12.75
C SER A 11 -3.53 -5.40 12.65
N LYS A 12 -4.77 -5.86 12.86
CA LYS A 12 -5.98 -5.00 12.86
C LYS A 12 -5.97 -3.95 13.96
N SER A 13 -5.26 -4.22 15.06
CA SER A 13 -5.19 -3.31 16.20
C SER A 13 -4.17 -2.19 16.03
N TYR A 14 -3.18 -2.34 15.13
CA TYR A 14 -2.13 -1.34 14.90
C TYR A 14 -2.51 -0.27 13.89
N TYR A 15 -3.26 -0.63 12.85
CA TYR A 15 -3.69 0.28 11.78
C TYR A 15 -5.01 1.00 12.09
N GLN A 16 -5.16 1.45 13.34
CA GLN A 16 -6.29 2.28 13.79
C GLN A 16 -5.86 3.74 13.87
N ALA A 17 -6.75 4.68 13.55
CA ALA A 17 -6.44 6.12 13.51
C ALA A 17 -5.80 6.66 14.79
N GLU A 18 -6.17 6.10 15.95
CA GLU A 18 -5.69 6.52 17.28
C GLU A 18 -4.30 5.98 17.64
N LYS A 19 -3.81 4.96 16.91
CA LYS A 19 -2.55 4.24 17.22
C LYS A 19 -1.50 4.37 16.14
N LEU A 20 -1.92 4.67 14.91
CA LEU A 20 -1.02 4.90 13.80
C LEU A 20 -0.62 6.37 13.79
N ASP A 21 0.56 6.69 14.31
CA ASP A 21 1.21 7.97 14.04
C ASP A 21 1.66 7.99 12.57
N LEU A 22 0.71 8.32 11.70
CA LEU A 22 0.93 8.45 10.28
C LEU A 22 2.04 9.43 9.96
N TYR A 23 2.17 10.50 10.74
CA TYR A 23 3.16 11.53 10.48
C TYR A 23 4.58 10.98 10.65
N SER A 24 4.85 10.33 11.79
CA SER A 24 6.14 9.69 12.05
C SER A 24 6.40 8.51 11.10
N TRP A 25 5.38 7.70 10.80
CA TRP A 25 5.51 6.59 9.84
C TRP A 25 5.84 7.08 8.43
N PHE A 26 5.20 8.17 7.99
CA PHE A 26 5.48 8.77 6.69
C PHE A 26 6.87 9.37 6.62
N GLN A 27 7.37 10.02 7.68
CA GLN A 27 8.73 10.58 7.63
C GLN A 27 9.80 9.52 7.37
N VAL A 28 9.65 8.33 7.97
CA VAL A 28 10.60 7.23 7.76
C VAL A 28 10.40 6.58 6.39
N THR A 29 9.17 6.17 6.07
CA THR A 29 8.90 5.41 4.84
C THR A 29 8.98 6.24 3.56
N GLN A 30 8.75 7.56 3.65
CA GLN A 30 8.82 8.45 2.49
C GLN A 30 10.24 8.54 1.93
N ILE A 31 11.28 8.56 2.77
CA ILE A 31 12.68 8.62 2.31
C ILE A 31 13.01 7.37 1.49
N ASP A 32 12.63 6.19 1.99
CA ASP A 32 12.87 4.93 1.30
C ASP A 32 12.09 4.85 -0.03
N TYR A 33 10.85 5.33 -0.04
CA TYR A 33 10.02 5.39 -1.25
C TYR A 33 10.57 6.36 -2.29
N GLU A 34 10.95 7.58 -1.89
CA GLU A 34 11.53 8.57 -2.78
C GLU A 34 12.82 8.05 -3.40
N LYS A 35 13.70 7.45 -2.59
CA LYS A 35 14.93 6.83 -3.09
C LYS A 35 14.66 5.74 -4.12
N LEU A 36 13.70 4.84 -3.84
CA LEU A 36 13.32 3.79 -4.79
C LEU A 36 12.77 4.37 -6.10
N ILE A 37 11.97 5.43 -6.03
CA ILE A 37 11.41 6.10 -7.20
C ILE A 37 12.50 6.79 -8.03
N GLU A 38 13.53 7.35 -7.38
CA GLU A 38 14.65 8.00 -8.06
C GLU A 38 15.60 6.99 -8.72
N GLU A 39 15.86 5.86 -8.06
CA GLU A 39 16.78 4.84 -8.57
C GLU A 39 16.17 3.98 -9.69
N TYR A 40 14.84 3.86 -9.73
CA TYR A 40 14.16 2.98 -10.68
C TYR A 40 13.39 3.75 -11.76
N SER A 41 13.61 3.40 -13.03
CA SER A 41 12.95 4.04 -14.18
C SER A 41 11.50 3.57 -14.39
N PHE A 42 10.59 3.94 -13.48
CA PHE A 42 9.17 3.56 -13.55
C PHE A 42 8.47 4.02 -14.84
N ASN A 43 8.80 5.20 -15.37
CA ASN A 43 8.28 5.66 -16.66
C ASN A 43 8.59 4.67 -17.79
N ASN A 44 9.83 4.18 -17.87
CA ASN A 44 10.25 3.22 -18.89
C ASN A 44 9.58 1.86 -18.66
N LEU A 45 9.49 1.42 -17.39
CA LEU A 45 8.78 0.19 -17.03
C LEU A 45 7.33 0.24 -17.53
N PHE A 46 6.57 1.29 -17.19
CA PHE A 46 5.15 1.38 -17.53
C PHE A 46 4.91 1.56 -19.02
N LYS A 47 5.71 2.37 -19.71
CA LYS A 47 5.63 2.52 -21.18
C LYS A 47 5.99 1.23 -21.92
N GLY A 48 6.81 0.36 -21.33
CA GLY A 48 7.22 -0.92 -21.91
C GLY A 48 6.11 -1.96 -22.07
N PHE A 49 4.98 -1.83 -21.35
CA PHE A 49 3.86 -2.79 -21.43
C PHE A 49 3.01 -2.66 -22.70
N ALA A 50 3.19 -1.59 -23.50
CA ALA A 50 2.43 -1.33 -24.73
C ALA A 50 0.89 -1.43 -24.56
N LYS A 51 0.38 -0.95 -23.42
CA LYS A 51 -1.05 -0.92 -23.07
C LYS A 51 -1.49 0.50 -22.74
N ASN A 52 -2.71 0.85 -23.13
CA ASN A 52 -3.31 2.16 -22.83
C ASN A 52 -3.67 2.32 -21.34
N LYS A 53 -3.88 1.21 -20.63
CA LYS A 53 -4.18 1.20 -19.20
C LYS A 53 -3.63 -0.06 -18.56
N LEU A 54 -2.83 0.11 -17.51
CA LEU A 54 -2.23 -0.98 -16.74
C LEU A 54 -3.12 -1.34 -15.56
N LYS A 55 -3.18 -2.62 -15.23
CA LYS A 55 -3.83 -3.14 -14.03
C LYS A 55 -2.80 -3.40 -12.94
N LEU A 56 -2.95 -2.72 -11.82
CA LEU A 56 -2.13 -2.86 -10.62
C LEU A 56 -2.93 -3.58 -9.52
N LEU A 57 -2.29 -4.50 -8.83
CA LEU A 57 -2.72 -4.97 -7.52
C LEU A 57 -1.73 -4.44 -6.45
N ASP A 58 -2.22 -3.61 -5.54
CA ASP A 58 -1.45 -3.08 -4.40
C ASP A 58 -1.84 -3.82 -3.12
N ILE A 59 -0.97 -4.75 -2.71
CA ILE A 59 -1.18 -5.64 -1.59
C ILE A 59 -0.62 -4.98 -0.32
N GLY A 60 -1.44 -4.89 0.73
CA GLY A 60 -1.06 -4.15 1.94
C GLY A 60 -0.82 -2.69 1.61
N CYS A 61 -1.74 -2.07 0.85
CA CYS A 61 -1.53 -0.75 0.25
C CYS A 61 -1.30 0.36 1.29
N GLY A 62 -1.65 0.11 2.56
CA GLY A 62 -1.64 1.11 3.60
C GLY A 62 -2.44 2.32 3.14
N THR A 63 -1.88 3.51 3.33
CA THR A 63 -2.51 4.76 2.89
C THR A 63 -2.20 5.13 1.43
N ALA A 64 -1.68 4.21 0.61
CA ALA A 64 -1.23 4.46 -0.77
C ALA A 64 -0.18 5.57 -0.93
N LYS A 65 0.72 5.72 0.05
CA LYS A 65 1.75 6.77 0.02
C LYS A 65 2.76 6.56 -1.11
N PHE A 66 3.18 5.32 -1.38
CA PHE A 66 4.12 5.05 -2.47
C PHE A 66 3.51 5.40 -3.85
N PRO A 67 2.31 4.90 -4.23
CA PRO A 67 1.67 5.32 -5.48
C PRO A 67 1.52 6.84 -5.60
N SER A 68 1.16 7.55 -4.51
CA SER A 68 0.99 9.01 -4.57
C SER A 68 2.29 9.80 -4.69
N LEU A 69 3.41 9.26 -4.23
CA LEU A 69 4.73 9.82 -4.51
C LEU A 69 5.19 9.53 -5.94
N LEU A 70 4.96 8.30 -6.40
CA LEU A 70 5.32 7.88 -7.75
C LEU A 70 4.55 8.66 -8.81
N ASP A 71 3.26 8.91 -8.60
CA ASP A 71 2.40 9.70 -9.51
C ASP A 71 3.02 11.04 -9.90
N LYS A 72 3.67 11.72 -8.96
CA LYS A 72 4.31 13.03 -9.17
C LYS A 72 5.55 12.98 -10.06
N LYS A 73 6.09 11.79 -10.30
CA LYS A 73 7.29 11.55 -11.11
C LYS A 73 6.97 10.86 -12.44
N LEU A 74 5.73 10.42 -12.62
CA LEU A 74 5.29 9.85 -13.89
C LEU A 74 5.02 10.96 -14.90
N GLU A 75 5.30 10.65 -16.17
CA GLU A 75 5.19 11.59 -17.28
C GLU A 75 4.36 11.02 -18.43
N GLY A 76 3.55 11.88 -19.02
CA GLY A 76 2.78 11.58 -20.22
C GLY A 76 1.50 10.80 -19.92
N ASP A 77 1.02 10.08 -20.92
CA ASP A 77 -0.29 9.42 -20.89
C ASP A 77 -0.25 8.02 -20.25
N ILE A 78 0.32 7.94 -19.04
CA ILE A 78 0.35 6.71 -18.26
C ILE A 78 -0.97 6.62 -17.47
N HIS A 79 -1.69 5.51 -17.62
CA HIS A 79 -2.91 5.25 -16.87
C HIS A 79 -2.83 3.91 -16.14
N ILE A 80 -3.03 3.93 -14.83
CA ILE A 80 -2.96 2.75 -13.96
C ILE A 80 -4.29 2.64 -13.20
N SER A 81 -4.98 1.51 -13.37
CA SER A 81 -6.09 1.10 -12.50
C SER A 81 -5.55 0.22 -11.39
N ALA A 82 -5.72 0.63 -10.14
CA ALA A 82 -5.29 -0.11 -8.98
C ALA A 82 -6.46 -0.80 -8.29
N ASP A 83 -6.28 -2.09 -8.00
CA ASP A 83 -7.02 -2.79 -6.97
C ASP A 83 -6.22 -2.72 -5.68
N LEU A 84 -6.83 -2.18 -4.62
CA LEU A 84 -6.18 -1.95 -3.33
C LEU A 84 -6.62 -2.99 -2.32
N LEU A 85 -5.67 -3.64 -1.65
CA LEU A 85 -5.97 -4.58 -0.58
C LEU A 85 -5.29 -4.15 0.72
N ASP A 86 -6.06 -4.03 1.78
CA ASP A 86 -5.54 -3.79 3.12
C ASP A 86 -6.50 -4.34 4.18
N ILE A 87 -5.97 -4.74 5.33
CA ILE A 87 -6.75 -5.19 6.48
C ILE A 87 -7.42 -4.04 7.24
N SER A 88 -6.96 -2.81 7.00
CA SER A 88 -7.41 -1.61 7.69
C SER A 88 -8.33 -0.77 6.81
N GLU A 89 -9.57 -0.65 7.25
CA GLU A 89 -10.55 0.25 6.63
C GLU A 89 -10.05 1.70 6.64
N TYR A 90 -9.40 2.13 7.73
CA TYR A 90 -8.82 3.46 7.83
C TYR A 90 -7.76 3.69 6.73
N CYS A 91 -6.86 2.73 6.52
CA CYS A 91 -5.85 2.81 5.48
C CYS A 91 -6.49 2.93 4.09
N LEU A 92 -7.50 2.11 3.78
CA LEU A 92 -8.25 2.18 2.53
C LEU A 92 -8.93 3.53 2.30
N GLN A 93 -9.54 4.11 3.35
CA GLN A 93 -10.16 5.44 3.27
C GLN A 93 -9.13 6.54 2.99
N VAL A 94 -7.95 6.48 3.61
CA VAL A 94 -6.87 7.45 3.35
C VAL A 94 -6.27 7.21 1.95
N ALA A 95 -6.10 5.97 1.53
CA ALA A 95 -5.63 5.60 0.20
C ALA A 95 -6.55 6.15 -0.90
N GLN A 96 -7.87 6.03 -0.71
CA GLN A 96 -8.85 6.63 -1.63
C GLN A 96 -8.60 8.13 -1.83
N LYS A 97 -8.44 8.88 -0.73
CA LYS A 97 -8.18 10.32 -0.79
C LYS A 97 -6.85 10.66 -1.49
N GLN A 98 -5.82 9.81 -1.34
CA GLN A 98 -4.55 10.00 -2.05
C GLN A 98 -4.74 9.80 -3.56
N PHE A 99 -5.44 8.74 -3.95
CA PHE A 99 -5.74 8.44 -5.35
C PHE A 99 -6.64 9.49 -6.01
N ASP A 100 -7.59 10.09 -5.28
CA ASP A 100 -8.42 11.19 -5.80
C ASP A 100 -7.59 12.41 -6.24
N SER A 101 -6.36 12.54 -5.74
CA SER A 101 -5.41 13.61 -6.10
C SER A 101 -4.37 13.19 -7.15
N CYS A 102 -4.33 11.92 -7.55
CA CYS A 102 -3.37 11.40 -8.52
C CYS A 102 -3.84 11.65 -9.96
N GLN A 103 -2.90 11.86 -10.88
CA GLN A 103 -3.20 12.04 -12.30
C GLN A 103 -3.13 10.74 -13.10
N HIS A 104 -2.18 9.88 -12.78
CA HIS A 104 -1.89 8.65 -13.52
C HIS A 104 -2.56 7.43 -12.89
N PHE A 105 -2.90 7.51 -11.60
CA PHE A 105 -3.47 6.40 -10.83
C PHE A 105 -4.96 6.61 -10.58
N SER A 106 -5.73 5.52 -10.72
CA SER A 106 -7.16 5.46 -10.43
C SER A 106 -7.49 4.19 -9.66
N ILE A 107 -8.44 4.24 -8.72
CA ILE A 107 -8.91 3.04 -8.01
C ILE A 107 -9.97 2.33 -8.87
N ASN A 108 -9.81 1.02 -9.01
CA ASN A 108 -10.82 0.15 -9.62
C ASN A 108 -11.64 -0.57 -8.54
N LYS A 109 -10.97 -1.24 -7.59
CA LYS A 109 -11.63 -1.90 -6.45
C LYS A 109 -10.80 -1.76 -5.17
N THR A 110 -11.48 -1.84 -4.04
CA THR A 110 -10.87 -1.92 -2.70
C THR A 110 -11.30 -3.21 -2.01
N TYR A 111 -10.35 -3.89 -1.37
CA TYR A 111 -10.54 -5.13 -0.65
C TYR A 111 -10.14 -4.94 0.81
N LEU A 112 -11.14 -4.86 1.70
CA LEU A 112 -10.92 -4.91 3.14
C LEU A 112 -10.64 -6.35 3.57
N SER A 113 -9.39 -6.79 3.42
CA SER A 113 -9.00 -8.16 3.71
C SER A 113 -7.50 -8.32 3.90
N GLY A 114 -7.12 -9.42 4.53
CA GLY A 114 -5.73 -9.87 4.60
C GLY A 114 -5.31 -10.65 3.36
N THR A 115 -4.01 -10.78 3.18
CA THR A 115 -3.40 -11.50 2.05
C THR A 115 -3.77 -12.98 2.02
N GLU A 116 -4.12 -13.56 3.17
CA GLU A 116 -4.59 -14.94 3.30
C GLU A 116 -5.84 -15.24 2.47
N ASN A 117 -6.65 -14.23 2.15
CA ASN A 117 -7.89 -14.38 1.37
C ASN A 117 -7.73 -14.01 -0.11
N LEU A 118 -6.52 -13.66 -0.56
CA LEU A 118 -6.29 -13.12 -1.90
C LEU A 118 -6.82 -14.04 -3.01
N GLN A 119 -6.64 -15.35 -2.87
CA GLN A 119 -7.10 -16.34 -3.86
C GLN A 119 -8.63 -16.38 -4.02
N GLN A 120 -9.38 -15.99 -2.99
CA GLN A 120 -10.84 -15.96 -3.01
C GLN A 120 -11.38 -14.63 -3.56
N LEU A 121 -10.60 -13.56 -3.41
CA LEU A 121 -11.00 -12.18 -3.75
C LEU A 121 -10.64 -11.80 -5.18
N VAL A 122 -9.51 -12.31 -5.67
CA VAL A 122 -9.05 -12.08 -7.03
C VAL A 122 -9.53 -13.24 -7.89
N GLU A 123 -10.36 -12.92 -8.88
CA GLU A 123 -10.76 -13.90 -9.88
C GLU A 123 -9.52 -14.51 -10.53
N LYS A 124 -9.47 -15.85 -10.66
CA LYS A 124 -8.33 -16.53 -11.30
C LYS A 124 -8.05 -16.07 -12.73
N THR A 125 -9.05 -15.45 -13.37
CA THR A 125 -9.00 -14.89 -14.71
C THR A 125 -8.55 -13.43 -14.76
N ASN A 126 -8.49 -12.73 -13.61
CA ASN A 126 -7.92 -11.40 -13.56
C ASN A 126 -6.40 -11.49 -13.66
N SER A 127 -5.86 -11.00 -14.77
CA SER A 127 -4.44 -10.72 -14.91
C SER A 127 -4.14 -9.29 -14.48
N TYR A 128 -3.16 -9.14 -13.58
CA TYR A 128 -2.54 -7.86 -13.27
C TYR A 128 -1.25 -7.72 -14.07
N ASP A 129 -0.99 -6.51 -14.55
CA ASP A 129 0.26 -6.17 -15.21
C ASP A 129 1.38 -5.97 -14.19
N ILE A 130 1.01 -5.41 -13.04
CA ILE A 130 1.90 -5.06 -11.95
C ILE A 130 1.28 -5.53 -10.65
N ILE A 131 2.11 -6.10 -9.77
CA ILE A 131 1.76 -6.37 -8.38
C ILE A 131 2.82 -5.67 -7.53
N ILE A 132 2.38 -4.82 -6.61
CA ILE A 132 3.26 -4.23 -5.61
C ILE A 132 2.88 -4.73 -4.22
N PHE A 133 3.90 -4.90 -3.38
CA PHE A 133 3.77 -5.34 -2.01
C PHE A 133 4.91 -4.72 -1.21
N PHE A 134 4.60 -3.70 -0.41
CA PHE A 134 5.56 -3.08 0.50
C PHE A 134 5.23 -3.48 1.93
N VAL A 135 6.16 -4.19 2.57
CA VAL A 135 6.04 -4.49 4.00
C VAL A 135 6.57 -3.31 4.80
N GLY A 136 5.67 -2.43 5.24
CA GLY A 136 6.02 -1.41 6.23
C GLY A 136 6.28 -2.05 7.59
N LEU A 137 7.54 -2.17 8.01
CA LEU A 137 7.86 -2.45 9.41
C LEU A 137 7.45 -1.23 10.24
N ILE A 138 6.42 -1.37 11.08
CA ILE A 138 6.06 -0.33 12.05
C ILE A 138 7.28 -0.12 12.99
N PRO A 139 7.78 1.12 13.21
CA PRO A 139 9.06 1.37 13.86
C PRO A 139 9.14 1.00 15.36
N HIS A 140 8.09 0.49 15.99
CA HIS A 140 8.11 0.21 17.42
C HIS A 140 9.03 -0.95 17.84
N ARG A 141 9.68 -1.66 16.90
CA ARG A 141 10.79 -2.58 17.23
C ARG A 141 12.17 -1.94 17.33
N LEU A 142 12.33 -0.64 17.05
CA LEU A 142 13.63 0.05 17.21
C LEU A 142 13.84 0.69 18.59
N HIS A 143 12.80 0.79 19.42
CA HIS A 143 12.95 1.20 20.83
C HIS A 143 13.13 0.02 21.81
N GLY A 144 13.32 -1.21 21.30
CA GLY A 144 13.50 -2.43 22.11
C GLY A 144 14.90 -3.04 22.09
N VAL A 145 15.87 -2.47 21.36
CA VAL A 145 17.26 -2.97 21.32
C VAL A 145 18.24 -1.82 21.57
N GLN A 146 18.09 -1.17 22.72
CA GLN A 146 19.13 -0.36 23.35
C GLN A 146 19.18 -0.80 24.82
N ASN A 147 19.76 -1.98 25.06
CA ASN A 147 20.36 -2.46 26.32
C ASN A 147 20.48 -3.97 26.28
N TYR A 148 21.51 -4.51 25.62
CA TYR A 148 22.15 -5.79 25.99
C TYR A 148 23.51 -5.88 25.27
N LEU A 149 24.37 -4.91 25.53
CA LEU A 149 25.83 -5.07 25.48
C LEU A 149 26.42 -4.14 26.55
N GLY A 150 26.38 -4.64 27.78
CA GLY A 150 27.23 -4.27 28.90
C GLY A 150 27.68 -5.57 29.54
#